data_AF-A0A1Z9SRA0-F1
#
_entry.id   AF-A0A1Z9SRA0-F1
#
_cell.length_a   1.000
_cell.length_b   1.000
_cell.length_c   1.000
_cell.angle_alpha   90.00
_cell.angle_beta   90.00
_cell.angle_gamma   90.00
#
_symmetry.space_group_name_H-M   'P 1'
#
loop_
_entity.id
_entity.type
_entity.pdbx_description
1 polymer ?
#
loop_
_entity_poly.entity_id
_entity_poly.type
_entity_poly.pdbx_seq_one_letter_code
_entity_poly.pdbx_strand_id
1 'polypeptide(L)'
;MTATVSQAYLPNSGSAYTRRYKDVRARSESLAAPLSPEDQQVQSMPDASPTKWHLGHTTWFFETFILRAHHNDYRVFDPSFGYLFNSYYEAMGLRRITPRCVKGYQTDIACRSHGLSQWWI
;
A
#
# COMPACT_ATOMS: atom_id res chain seq x y z
N MET A 1 -12.41 -26.38 40.11
CA MET A 1 -11.47 -26.88 39.10
C MET A 1 -11.25 -25.78 38.08
N THR A 2 -10.37 -24.83 38.37
CA THR A 2 -9.97 -23.77 37.44
C THR A 2 -8.70 -24.21 36.76
N ALA A 3 -8.77 -24.50 35.46
CA ALA A 3 -7.60 -24.84 34.67
C ALA A 3 -6.70 -23.61 34.57
N THR A 4 -5.55 -23.67 35.24
CA THR A 4 -4.44 -22.75 35.01
C THR A 4 -3.96 -22.97 33.58
N VAL A 5 -4.26 -22.03 32.69
CA VAL A 5 -3.62 -22.01 31.37
C VAL A 5 -2.16 -21.68 31.62
N SER A 6 -1.30 -22.69 31.47
CA SER A 6 0.15 -22.56 31.65
C SER A 6 0.69 -21.52 30.67
N GLN A 7 1.34 -20.50 31.22
CA GLN A 7 2.10 -19.46 30.54
C GLN A 7 3.42 -20.04 29.98
N ALA A 8 3.37 -21.15 29.28
CA ALA A 8 4.52 -21.81 28.70
C ALA A 8 4.45 -21.76 27.17
N TYR A 9 5.45 -21.11 26.58
CA TYR A 9 5.68 -20.93 25.14
C TYR A 9 4.98 -19.74 24.45
N LEU A 10 5.24 -18.52 24.93
CA LEU A 10 5.26 -17.37 24.01
C LEU A 10 6.73 -17.19 23.56
N PRO A 11 7.13 -17.64 22.35
CA PRO A 11 8.45 -17.29 21.84
C PRO A 11 8.55 -15.77 21.85
N ASN A 12 9.69 -15.23 22.27
CA ASN A 12 9.95 -13.79 22.44
C ASN A 12 9.26 -12.98 21.32
N SER A 13 8.06 -12.47 21.62
CA SER A 13 7.02 -12.25 20.60
C SER A 13 7.44 -11.17 19.62
N GLY A 14 8.20 -10.19 20.14
CA GLY A 14 8.79 -9.11 19.34
C GLY A 14 9.69 -9.63 18.21
N SER A 15 10.58 -10.59 18.48
CA SER A 15 11.50 -11.10 17.45
C SER A 15 10.80 -11.93 16.38
N ALA A 16 9.76 -12.67 16.77
CA ALA A 16 8.91 -13.43 15.84
C ALA A 16 8.10 -12.52 14.92
N TYR A 17 7.48 -11.45 15.45
CA TYR A 17 6.74 -10.48 14.64
C TYR A 17 7.66 -9.66 13.73
N THR A 18 8.84 -9.25 14.20
CA THR A 18 9.83 -8.56 13.36
C THR A 18 10.27 -9.45 12.19
N ARG A 19 10.56 -10.73 12.44
CA ARG A 19 10.91 -11.67 11.36
C ARG A 19 9.78 -11.81 10.36
N ARG A 20 8.55 -12.07 10.83
CA ARG A 20 7.39 -12.22 9.95
C ARG A 20 7.10 -10.96 9.13
N TYR A 21 7.22 -9.79 9.74
CA TYR A 21 7.11 -8.52 9.03
C TYR A 21 8.13 -8.43 7.90
N LYS A 22 9.41 -8.68 8.18
CA LYS A 22 10.48 -8.66 7.17
C LYS A 22 10.24 -9.67 6.05
N ASP A 23 9.84 -10.90 6.38
CA ASP A 23 9.58 -11.95 5.38
C ASP A 23 8.42 -11.58 4.44
N VAL A 24 7.33 -11.02 4.98
CA VAL A 24 6.19 -10.56 4.19
C VAL A 24 6.57 -9.38 3.30
N ARG A 25 7.33 -8.40 3.81
CA ARG A 25 7.83 -7.27 3.02
C ARG A 25 8.76 -7.70 1.89
N ALA A 26 9.72 -8.57 2.20
CA ALA A 26 10.65 -9.13 1.21
C ALA A 26 9.91 -9.92 0.13
N ARG A 27 8.83 -10.63 0.49
CA ARG A 27 8.00 -11.33 -0.50
C ARG A 27 7.34 -10.36 -1.48
N SER A 28 6.76 -9.26 -1.00
CA SER A 28 6.19 -8.23 -1.88
C SER A 28 7.23 -7.65 -2.85
N GLU A 29 8.43 -7.34 -2.36
CA GLU A 29 9.54 -6.84 -3.18
C GLU A 29 10.00 -7.89 -4.22
N SER A 30 10.10 -9.16 -3.83
CA SER A 30 10.49 -10.25 -4.75
C SER A 30 9.49 -10.46 -5.90
N LEU A 31 8.20 -10.19 -5.66
CA LEU A 31 7.17 -10.28 -6.71
C LEU A 31 7.25 -9.12 -7.69
N ALA A 32 7.71 -7.95 -7.25
CA ALA A 32 7.90 -6.77 -8.09
C ALA A 32 9.27 -6.71 -8.78
N ALA A 33 10.29 -7.38 -8.22
CA ALA A 33 11.66 -7.39 -8.70
C ALA A 33 11.86 -7.67 -10.21
N PRO A 34 11.10 -8.59 -10.87
CA PRO A 34 11.30 -8.84 -12.29
C PRO A 34 10.70 -7.76 -13.22
N LEU A 35 9.93 -6.80 -12.69
CA LEU A 35 9.24 -5.79 -13.48
C LEU A 35 10.12 -4.55 -13.68
N SER A 36 10.19 -4.05 -14.91
CA SER A 36 10.86 -2.78 -15.19
C SER A 36 10.14 -1.61 -14.50
N PRO A 37 10.83 -0.47 -14.29
CA PRO A 37 10.18 0.74 -13.78
C PRO A 37 8.92 1.12 -14.57
N GLU A 38 8.93 0.92 -15.89
CA GLU A 38 7.83 1.18 -16.81
C GLU A 38 6.66 0.21 -16.57
N ASP A 39 6.95 -1.09 -16.47
CA ASP A 39 5.93 -2.14 -16.23
C ASP A 39 5.20 -1.91 -14.90
N GLN A 40 5.91 -1.43 -13.89
CA GLN A 40 5.34 -1.19 -12.56
C GLN A 40 4.34 -0.02 -12.52
N GLN A 41 4.24 0.79 -13.58
CA GLN A 41 3.33 1.95 -13.65
C GLN A 41 2.02 1.67 -14.37
N VAL A 42 1.92 0.55 -15.09
CA VAL A 42 0.79 0.25 -15.97
C VAL A 42 -0.47 -0.08 -15.17
N GLN A 43 -1.60 0.48 -15.61
CA GLN A 43 -2.95 0.10 -15.16
C GLN A 43 -3.69 -0.54 -16.33
N SER A 44 -3.70 -1.87 -16.40
CA SER A 44 -4.25 -2.62 -17.53
C SER A 44 -5.78 -2.61 -17.61
N MET A 45 -6.45 -2.51 -16.47
CA MET A 45 -7.90 -2.46 -16.35
C MET A 45 -8.33 -1.61 -15.14
N PRO A 46 -9.58 -1.11 -15.10
CA PRO A 46 -10.07 -0.24 -14.02
C PRO A 46 -9.88 -0.79 -12.61
N ASP A 47 -10.01 -2.11 -12.43
CA ASP A 47 -9.90 -2.75 -11.12
C ASP A 47 -8.44 -3.15 -10.77
N ALA A 48 -7.52 -3.08 -11.72
CA ALA A 48 -6.10 -3.32 -11.48
C ALA A 48 -5.43 -2.02 -11.04
N SER A 49 -4.53 -2.10 -10.05
CA SER A 49 -3.66 -0.99 -9.68
C SER A 49 -2.22 -1.29 -10.11
N PRO A 50 -1.41 -0.26 -10.44
CA PRO A 50 -0.01 -0.46 -10.78
C PRO A 50 0.78 -1.15 -9.66
N THR A 51 1.75 -1.99 -10.00
CA THR A 51 2.59 -2.67 -9.00
C THR A 51 3.28 -1.69 -8.04
N LYS A 52 3.80 -0.55 -8.56
CA LYS A 52 4.41 0.47 -7.69
C LYS A 52 3.41 1.08 -6.71
N TRP A 53 2.13 1.17 -7.11
CA TRP A 53 1.08 1.65 -6.22
C TRP A 53 0.83 0.66 -5.09
N HIS A 54 0.84 -0.66 -5.34
CA HIS A 54 0.70 -1.66 -4.29
C HIS A 54 1.86 -1.63 -3.27
N LEU A 55 3.10 -1.44 -3.74
CA LEU A 55 4.26 -1.30 -2.86
C LEU A 55 4.13 -0.05 -1.97
N GLY A 56 3.77 1.09 -2.55
CA GLY A 56 3.53 2.33 -1.80
C GLY A 56 2.34 2.24 -0.84
N HIS A 57 1.21 1.69 -1.29
CA HIS A 57 -0.01 1.52 -0.51
C HIS A 57 0.20 0.71 0.76
N THR A 58 0.87 -0.43 0.66
CA THR A 58 1.14 -1.26 1.83
C THR A 58 2.10 -0.59 2.81
N THR A 59 3.07 0.20 2.34
CA THR A 59 3.96 0.99 3.22
C THR A 59 3.18 2.10 3.92
N TRP A 60 2.37 2.85 3.17
CA TRP A 60 1.51 3.92 3.68
C TRP A 60 0.56 3.42 4.77
N PHE A 61 0.04 2.20 4.65
CA PHE A 61 -0.80 1.59 5.69
C PHE A 61 -0.07 1.50 7.04
N PHE A 62 1.16 0.98 7.06
CA PHE A 62 1.96 0.88 8.28
C PHE A 62 2.32 2.26 8.83
N GLU A 63 2.70 3.20 7.96
CA GLU A 63 2.96 4.58 8.36
C GLU A 63 1.75 5.20 9.05
N THR A 64 0.58 5.06 8.44
CA THR A 64 -0.64 5.74 8.85
C THR A 64 -1.25 5.17 10.12
N PHE A 65 -1.37 3.84 10.20
CA PHE A 65 -2.12 3.20 11.28
C PHE A 65 -1.25 2.71 12.43
N ILE A 66 0.06 2.53 12.21
CA ILE A 66 0.95 2.01 13.24
C ILE A 66 1.96 3.07 13.68
N LEU A 67 2.79 3.57 12.76
CA LEU A 67 3.89 4.46 13.13
C LEU A 67 3.38 5.79 13.69
N ARG A 68 2.43 6.45 13.00
CA ARG A 68 1.83 7.70 13.49
C ARG A 68 1.08 7.55 14.81
N ALA A 69 0.54 6.36 15.11
CA ALA A 69 -0.26 6.12 16.30
C ALA A 69 0.58 5.71 17.53
N HIS A 70 1.73 5.06 17.31
CA HIS A 70 2.48 4.40 18.37
C HIS A 70 3.95 4.85 18.52
N HIS A 71 4.46 5.66 17.59
CA HIS A 71 5.81 6.21 17.67
C HIS A 71 5.75 7.72 17.85
N ASN A 72 5.91 8.17 19.10
CA ASN A 72 5.65 9.56 19.55
C ASN A 72 6.32 10.64 18.68
N ASP A 73 7.54 10.38 18.19
CA ASP A 73 8.31 11.36 17.40
C ASP A 73 8.41 11.01 15.91
N TYR A 74 7.46 10.21 15.40
CA TYR A 74 7.50 9.78 14.01
C TYR A 74 7.25 10.96 13.07
N ARG A 75 8.15 11.15 12.11
CA ARG A 75 8.00 12.11 11.02
C ARG A 75 7.51 11.38 9.77
N VAL A 76 6.39 11.85 9.24
CA VAL A 76 5.85 11.37 7.95
C VAL A 76 6.92 11.50 6.89
N PHE A 77 7.11 10.44 6.09
CA PHE A 77 8.12 10.40 5.06
C PHE A 77 7.87 11.45 3.97
N ASP A 78 6.66 11.46 3.41
CA ASP A 78 6.20 12.47 2.46
C ASP A 78 4.70 12.74 2.66
N PRO A 79 4.27 13.97 2.99
CA PRO A 79 2.86 14.29 3.20
C PRO A 79 1.95 13.98 1.99
N SER A 80 2.48 13.99 0.76
CA SER A 80 1.73 13.69 -0.46
C SER A 80 1.33 12.22 -0.57
N PHE A 81 2.02 11.32 0.14
CA PHE A 81 1.77 9.89 0.08
C PHE A 81 0.41 9.52 0.67
N GLY A 82 -0.09 10.32 1.62
CA GLY A 82 -1.47 10.21 2.10
C GLY A 82 -2.49 10.30 0.98
N TYR A 83 -2.33 11.27 0.07
CA TYR A 83 -3.23 11.43 -1.07
C TYR A 83 -3.03 10.35 -2.14
N LEU A 84 -1.77 9.97 -2.42
CA LEU A 84 -1.44 9.04 -3.50
C LEU A 84 -1.80 7.59 -3.20
N PHE A 85 -1.68 7.18 -1.94
CA PHE A 85 -1.73 5.77 -1.53
C PHE A 85 -2.93 5.42 -0.65
N ASN A 86 -3.75 6.38 -0.22
CA ASN A 86 -5.03 6.08 0.42
C ASN A 86 -5.97 5.37 -0.57
N SER A 87 -6.36 4.14 -0.25
CA SER A 87 -7.22 3.32 -1.10
C SER A 87 -8.68 3.78 -1.08
N TYR A 88 -9.24 3.96 0.13
CA TYR A 88 -10.67 4.24 0.36
C TYR A 88 -10.98 4.72 1.79
N TYR A 89 -9.97 5.04 2.60
CA TYR A 89 -10.18 5.48 3.98
C TYR A 89 -10.55 6.96 4.00
N GLU A 90 -11.84 7.26 3.86
CA GLU A 90 -12.36 8.65 3.83
C GLU A 90 -11.99 9.45 5.09
N ALA A 91 -11.93 8.79 6.25
CA ALA A 91 -11.50 9.41 7.51
C ALA A 91 -10.03 9.86 7.50
N MET A 92 -9.21 9.33 6.60
CA MET A 92 -7.79 9.68 6.47
C MET A 92 -7.53 10.79 5.45
N GLY A 93 -8.59 11.40 4.91
CA GLY A 93 -8.52 12.54 4.00
C GLY A 93 -8.72 12.17 2.53
N LEU A 94 -8.52 13.19 1.67
CA LEU A 94 -8.68 13.05 0.22
C LEU A 94 -7.75 11.97 -0.35
N ARG A 95 -8.20 11.32 -1.42
CA ARG A 95 -7.45 10.30 -2.14
C ARG A 95 -7.40 10.57 -3.64
N ARG A 96 -6.36 10.07 -4.29
CA ARG A 96 -6.30 10.00 -5.76
C ARG A 96 -7.44 9.12 -6.27
N ILE A 97 -8.27 9.66 -7.15
CA ILE A 97 -9.31 8.91 -7.85
C ILE A 97 -8.65 8.20 -9.03
N THR A 98 -8.62 6.87 -9.01
CA THR A 98 -8.30 6.09 -10.21
C THR A 98 -9.52 6.10 -11.14
N PRO A 99 -9.33 6.41 -12.44
CA PRO A 99 -10.44 6.41 -13.38
C PRO A 99 -10.99 4.98 -13.51
N ARG A 100 -12.19 4.76 -12.98
CA ARG A 100 -12.89 3.48 -13.16
C ARG A 100 -13.69 3.58 -14.46
N CYS A 101 -13.32 2.80 -15.48
CA CYS A 101 -14.17 2.67 -16.66
C CYS A 101 -15.41 1.89 -16.25
N VAL A 102 -16.52 2.60 -16.04
CA VAL A 102 -17.79 2.03 -15.62
C VAL A 102 -18.46 1.43 -16.86
N LYS A 103 -18.76 0.12 -16.84
CA LYS A 103 -19.64 -0.48 -17.86
C LYS A 103 -21.03 0.16 -17.74
N GLY A 104 -21.49 0.88 -18.76
CA GLY A 104 -22.91 1.21 -18.93
C GLY A 104 -23.26 2.63 -19.35
N TYR A 105 -22.33 3.58 -19.38
CA TYR A 105 -22.57 4.89 -19.99
C TYR A 105 -21.41 5.26 -20.90
N GLN A 106 -21.64 5.15 -22.21
CA GLN A 106 -20.80 5.76 -23.23
C GLN A 106 -20.78 7.28 -22.99
N THR A 107 -19.67 7.76 -22.43
CA THR A 107 -19.14 9.07 -22.83
C THR A 107 -17.71 8.82 -23.31
N ASP A 108 -17.58 8.76 -24.64
CA ASP A 108 -16.41 8.35 -25.42
C ASP A 108 -15.21 9.32 -25.35
N ILE A 109 -14.85 9.85 -24.18
CA ILE A 109 -13.75 10.84 -24.05
C ILE A 109 -12.65 10.42 -23.05
N ALA A 110 -12.90 9.51 -22.10
CA ALA A 110 -11.94 9.28 -21.00
C ALA A 110 -10.80 8.27 -21.28
N CYS A 111 -10.67 7.74 -22.51
CA CYS A 111 -9.60 6.81 -22.88
C CYS A 111 -8.61 7.38 -23.92
N ARG A 112 -8.45 8.71 -24.00
CA ARG A 112 -7.34 9.31 -24.76
C ARG A 112 -6.17 9.62 -23.83
N SER A 113 -5.11 8.86 -24.05
CA SER A 113 -3.71 9.27 -24.01
C SER A 113 -3.49 10.77 -23.73
N HIS A 114 -3.22 11.11 -22.47
CA HIS A 114 -2.35 12.24 -22.18
C HIS A 114 -1.14 11.71 -21.44
N GLY A 115 -0.03 11.71 -22.17
CA GLY A 115 1.28 11.46 -21.60
C GLY A 115 1.50 12.41 -20.44
N LEU A 116 1.80 11.83 -19.28
CA LEU A 116 2.56 12.50 -18.24
C LEU A 116 3.81 11.65 -18.04
N SER A 117 4.75 11.89 -18.95
CA SER A 117 6.16 11.72 -18.62
C SER A 117 6.47 12.57 -17.38
N GLN A 118 7.37 12.07 -16.55
CA GLN A 118 7.97 12.74 -15.39
C GLN A 118 7.19 12.69 -14.08
N TRP A 119 7.29 11.54 -13.41
CA TRP A 119 7.48 11.50 -11.95
C TRP A 119 8.45 10.35 -11.65
N TRP A 120 9.73 10.70 -11.63
CA TRP A 120 10.84 9.83 -11.25
C TRP A 120 10.82 9.55 -9.74
N ILE A 121 11.11 8.31 -9.37
CA ILE A 121 12.25 7.97 -8.50
C ILE A 121 13.33 7.44 -9.45
#